data_AF-A0A954NTX7-F1
#
_entry.id   AF-A0A954NTX7-F1
#
_cell.length_a   1.000
_cell.length_b   1.000
_cell.length_c   1.000
_cell.angle_alpha   90.00
_cell.angle_beta   90.00
_cell.angle_gamma   90.00
#
_symmetry.space_group_name_H-M   'P 1'
#
loop_
_entity.id
_entity.type
_entity.pdbx_description
1 polymer ?
#
loop_
_entity_poly.entity_id
_entity_poly.type
_entity_poly.pdbx_seq_one_letter_code
_entity_poly.pdbx_strand_id
1 'polypeptide(L)'
;IIDEFEHHRRGPYAGAVGYIDFTGNMDTCIALRTLVMQGQTVYVQAGAGIVADSVPAAEYQETLNKAKGLLKAIQVAEQQIASAD
;
A
#
# COMPACT_ATOMS: atom_id res chain seq x y z
N ILE A 1 -14.02 -6.90 13.41
CA ILE A 1 -12.61 -6.84 13.87
C ILE A 1 -11.85 -5.70 13.20
N ILE A 2 -11.37 -5.80 11.96
CA ILE A 2 -10.49 -4.76 11.35
C ILE A 2 -11.11 -3.34 11.43
N ASP A 3 -12.37 -3.20 11.03
CA ASP A 3 -13.11 -1.92 11.03
C ASP A 3 -13.30 -1.32 12.44
N GLU A 4 -13.25 -2.14 13.50
CA GLU A 4 -13.34 -1.65 14.88
C GLU A 4 -12.04 -0.97 15.34
N PHE A 5 -10.91 -1.30 14.71
CA PHE A 5 -9.59 -0.79 15.10
C PHE A 5 -9.03 0.27 14.13
N GLU A 6 -9.49 0.31 12.89
CA GLU A 6 -9.05 1.30 11.91
C GLU A 6 -10.00 2.50 11.85
N HIS A 7 -9.52 3.68 12.26
CA HIS A 7 -10.33 4.91 12.34
C HIS A 7 -10.78 5.49 10.99
N HIS A 8 -10.27 4.94 9.88
CA HIS A 8 -10.53 5.45 8.53
C HIS A 8 -10.76 4.30 7.57
N ARG A 9 -11.59 4.54 6.54
CA ARG A 9 -11.77 3.58 5.44
C ARG A 9 -10.45 3.38 4.71
N ARG A 10 -10.12 2.12 4.38
CA ARG A 10 -8.89 1.72 3.67
C ARG A 10 -8.76 2.29 2.25
N GLY A 11 -9.85 2.78 1.67
CA GLY A 11 -9.86 3.23 0.28
C GLY A 11 -9.41 2.09 -0.64
N PRO A 12 -8.44 2.30 -1.55
CA PRO A 12 -7.94 1.24 -2.42
C PRO A 12 -7.19 0.11 -1.70
N TYR A 13 -6.65 0.33 -0.49
CA TYR A 13 -5.76 -0.63 0.14
C TYR A 13 -6.43 -1.99 0.40
N ALA A 14 -5.77 -3.07 -0.05
CA ALA A 14 -6.29 -4.44 -0.05
C ALA A 14 -7.56 -4.67 -0.89
N GLY A 15 -7.96 -3.69 -1.71
CA GLY A 15 -8.95 -3.86 -2.78
C GLY A 15 -8.37 -4.52 -4.03
N ALA A 16 -9.04 -4.36 -5.16
CA ALA A 16 -8.61 -4.91 -6.45
C ALA A 16 -8.29 -3.81 -7.46
N VAL A 17 -7.23 -4.01 -8.25
CA VAL A 17 -6.89 -3.19 -9.43
C VAL A 17 -6.78 -4.12 -10.63
N GLY A 18 -7.41 -3.77 -11.74
CA GLY A 18 -7.43 -4.64 -12.92
C GLY A 18 -8.41 -4.18 -13.97
N TYR A 19 -8.78 -5.08 -14.87
CA TYR A 19 -9.73 -4.83 -15.95
C TYR A 19 -10.77 -5.94 -16.07
N ILE A 20 -11.89 -5.58 -16.69
CA ILE A 20 -12.90 -6.49 -17.24
C ILE A 20 -13.14 -6.03 -18.68
N ASP A 21 -13.11 -6.94 -19.65
CA ASP A 21 -13.33 -6.61 -21.06
C ASP A 21 -14.74 -7.00 -21.55
N PHE A 22 -15.10 -6.53 -22.75
CA PHE A 22 -16.42 -6.77 -23.35
C PHE A 22 -16.67 -8.23 -23.77
N THR A 23 -15.62 -9.05 -23.79
CA THR A 23 -15.72 -10.49 -24.10
C THR A 23 -15.86 -11.34 -22.84
N GLY A 24 -15.84 -10.71 -21.67
CA GLY A 24 -16.00 -11.37 -20.37
C GLY A 24 -14.69 -11.80 -19.72
N ASN A 25 -13.52 -11.42 -20.27
CA ASN A 25 -12.25 -11.67 -19.58
C ASN A 25 -12.06 -10.67 -18.45
N MET A 26 -11.36 -11.11 -17.41
CA MET A 26 -11.02 -10.29 -16.25
C MET A 26 -9.64 -10.68 -15.77
N ASP A 27 -8.84 -9.68 -15.40
CA ASP A 27 -7.60 -9.89 -14.65
C ASP A 27 -7.47 -8.79 -13.60
N THR A 28 -7.19 -9.18 -12.36
CA THR A 28 -7.09 -8.28 -11.22
C THR A 28 -5.97 -8.69 -10.29
N CYS A 29 -5.29 -7.71 -9.71
CA CYS A 29 -4.37 -7.90 -8.60
C CYS A 29 -4.89 -7.24 -7.32
N ILE A 30 -4.39 -7.69 -6.18
CA ILE A 30 -4.68 -7.05 -4.90
C ILE A 30 -3.88 -5.74 -4.82
N ALA A 31 -4.54 -4.66 -4.43
CA ALA A 31 -3.97 -3.33 -4.21
C ALA A 31 -3.10 -3.27 -2.94
N LEU A 32 -2.02 -4.04 -2.93
CA LEU A 32 -0.93 -3.98 -1.96
C LEU A 32 0.30 -3.40 -2.64
N ARG A 33 1.23 -2.86 -1.84
CA ARG A 33 2.42 -2.17 -2.38
C ARG A 33 2.02 -1.08 -3.40
N THR A 34 0.96 -0.34 -3.11
CA THR A 34 0.39 0.71 -3.97
C THR A 34 0.57 2.08 -3.31
N LEU A 35 0.91 3.09 -4.11
CA LEU A 35 0.90 4.50 -3.71
C LEU A 35 -0.41 5.13 -4.18
N VAL A 36 -1.15 5.77 -3.26
CA VAL A 36 -2.36 6.53 -3.63
C VAL A 36 -2.04 8.01 -3.51
N MET A 37 -2.08 8.73 -4.63
CA MET A 37 -1.76 10.16 -4.66
C MET A 37 -3.04 10.99 -4.75
N GLN A 38 -3.16 12.00 -3.89
CA GLN A 38 -4.23 12.99 -3.93
C GLN A 38 -3.61 14.38 -3.86
N GLY A 39 -3.57 15.06 -5.02
CA GLY A 39 -2.82 16.32 -5.13
C GLY A 39 -1.34 16.08 -4.85
N GLN A 40 -0.80 16.81 -3.86
CA GLN A 40 0.60 16.70 -3.43
C GLN A 40 0.82 15.71 -2.27
N THR A 41 -0.23 15.03 -1.81
CA THR A 41 -0.13 14.07 -0.70
C THR A 41 -0.13 12.65 -1.24
N VAL A 42 0.85 11.85 -0.79
CA VAL A 42 0.95 10.42 -1.11
C VAL A 42 0.63 9.60 0.13
N TYR A 43 -0.36 8.71 0.01
CA TYR A 43 -0.75 7.77 1.06
C TYR A 43 -0.10 6.41 0.80
N VAL A 44 0.53 5.87 1.84
CA VAL A 44 1.15 4.54 1.85
C VAL A 44 0.56 3.73 2.98
N GLN A 45 -0.06 2.60 2.66
CA GLN A 45 -0.64 1.70 3.66
C GLN A 45 -0.01 0.32 3.58
N ALA A 46 0.28 -0.26 4.74
CA ALA A 46 0.85 -1.59 4.91
C ALA A 46 0.28 -2.22 6.19
N GLY A 47 0.29 -3.55 6.24
CA GLY A 47 -0.24 -4.33 7.35
C GLY A 47 0.44 -5.68 7.48
N ALA A 48 0.16 -6.35 8.59
CA ALA A 48 0.68 -7.68 8.92
C ALA A 48 -0.49 -8.63 9.24
N GLY A 49 -0.26 -9.92 9.08
CA GLY A 49 -1.22 -10.94 9.46
C GLY A 49 -1.02 -11.30 10.93
N ILE A 50 -2.07 -11.18 11.74
CA ILE A 50 -1.97 -11.47 13.18
C ILE A 50 -2.45 -12.89 13.45
N VAL A 51 -1.61 -13.68 14.11
CA VAL A 51 -1.89 -15.05 14.58
C VAL A 51 -1.64 -15.14 16.09
N ALA A 52 -1.97 -16.29 16.70
CA ALA A 52 -1.96 -16.46 18.16
C ALA A 52 -0.58 -16.25 18.80
N ASP A 53 0.48 -16.56 18.06
CA ASP A 53 1.88 -16.47 18.45
C ASP A 53 2.59 -15.21 17.93
N SER A 54 1.84 -14.30 17.28
CA SER A 54 2.39 -13.03 16.79
C SER A 54 3.02 -12.21 17.91
N VAL A 55 4.20 -11.66 17.64
CA VAL A 55 4.90 -10.74 18.54
C VAL A 55 4.63 -9.31 18.08
N PRO A 56 3.92 -8.46 18.85
CA PRO A 56 3.47 -7.14 18.37
C PRO A 56 4.58 -6.26 17.77
N ALA A 57 5.78 -6.28 18.39
CA ALA A 57 6.92 -5.50 17.90
C ALA A 57 7.44 -6.02 16.54
N ALA A 58 7.41 -7.33 16.31
CA ALA A 58 7.83 -7.93 15.06
C ALA A 58 6.84 -7.62 13.92
N GLU A 59 5.53 -7.72 14.20
CA GLU A 59 4.48 -7.40 13.22
C GLU A 59 4.53 -5.93 12.81
N TYR A 60 4.72 -5.02 13.78
CA TYR A 60 4.92 -3.61 13.50
C TYR A 60 6.15 -3.38 12.59
N GLN A 61 7.28 -4.00 12.91
CA GLN A 61 8.49 -3.90 12.09
C GLN A 61 8.28 -4.46 10.67
N GLU A 62 7.50 -5.54 10.53
CA GLU A 62 7.10 -6.07 9.23
C GLU A 62 6.31 -5.04 8.40
N THR A 63 5.35 -4.34 9.01
CA THR A 63 4.58 -3.30 8.31
C THR A 63 5.49 -2.17 7.79
N LEU A 64 6.47 -1.74 8.60
CA LEU A 64 7.46 -0.73 8.19
C LEU A 64 8.31 -1.24 7.03
N ASN A 65 8.76 -2.50 7.08
CA ASN A 65 9.51 -3.13 5.99
C ASN A 65 8.69 -3.24 4.70
N LYS A 66 7.38 -3.49 4.82
CA LYS A 66 6.44 -3.50 3.69
C LYS A 66 6.21 -2.10 3.10
N ALA A 67 6.21 -1.05 3.91
CA ALA A 67 6.11 0.32 3.41
C ALA A 67 7.44 0.85 2.81
N LYS A 68 8.59 0.42 3.36
CA LYS A 68 9.92 0.96 3.06
C LYS A 68 10.26 1.01 1.57
N GLY A 69 9.92 -0.03 0.81
CA GLY A 69 10.19 -0.08 -0.64
C GLY A 69 9.49 1.06 -1.40
N LEU A 70 8.25 1.35 -1.06
CA LEU A 70 7.47 2.41 -1.68
C LEU A 70 7.98 3.80 -1.28
N LEU A 71 8.26 4.00 0.02
CA LEU A 71 8.84 5.25 0.51
C LEU A 71 10.20 5.54 -0.15
N LYS A 72 11.02 4.51 -0.37
CA LYS A 72 12.28 4.64 -1.10
C LYS A 72 12.06 5.00 -2.57
N ALA A 73 11.04 4.42 -3.22
CA ALA A 73 10.71 4.76 -4.61
C ALA A 73 10.33 6.25 -4.74
N ILE A 74 9.52 6.78 -3.81
CA ILE A 74 9.22 8.22 -3.76
C ILE A 74 10.51 9.04 -3.63
N GLN A 75 11.38 8.71 -2.67
CA GLN A 75 12.64 9.43 -2.47
C GLN A 75 13.50 9.46 -3.73
N VAL A 76 13.62 8.32 -4.44
CA VAL A 76 14.41 8.23 -5.67
C VAL A 76 13.81 9.07 -6.78
N ALA A 77 12.48 9.05 -6.95
CA ALA A 77 11.78 9.84 -7.96
C ALA A 77 11.98 11.35 -7.74
N GLU A 78 11.83 11.82 -6.50
CA GLU A 78 12.05 13.24 -6.13
C GLU A 78 13.50 13.68 -6.40
N GLN A 79 14.48 12.82 -6.07
CA GLN A 79 15.90 13.12 -6.33
C GLN A 79 16.23 13.22 -7.82
N GLN A 80 15.62 12.36 -8.64
CA GLN A 80 15.83 12.39 -10.09
C GLN A 80 15.28 13.66 -10.72
N ILE A 81 14.09 14.11 -10.29
CA ILE A 81 13.49 15.37 -10.76
C ILE A 81 14.39 16.56 -10.40
N ALA A 82 14.81 16.66 -9.13
CA ALA A 82 15.67 17.76 -8.67
C ALA A 82 17.06 17.81 -9.34
N SER A 83 17.52 16.70 -9.92
CA SER A 83 18.80 16.64 -10.65
C SER A 83 18.68 16.94 -12.16
N ALA A 84 17.46 17.01 -12.67
CA ALA A 84 17.17 17.30 -14.07
C ALA A 84 16.90 18.80 -14.34
N ASP A 85 16.73 19.58 -13.27
CA ASP A 85 16.62 21.05 -13.26
C ASP A 85 17.99 21.71 -12.96
#